data_AF-A0A536DYP0-F1
#
_entry.id   AF-A0A536DYP0-F1
#
_cell.length_a   1.000
_cell.length_b   1.000
_cell.length_c   1.000
_cell.angle_alpha   90.00
_cell.angle_beta   90.00
_cell.angle_gamma   90.00
#
_symmetry.space_group_name_H-M   'P 1'
#
loop_
_entity.id
_entity.type
_entity.pdbx_description
1 polymer ?
#
loop_
_entity_poly.entity_id
_entity_poly.type
_entity_poly.pdbx_seq_one_letter_code
_entity_poly.pdbx_strand_id
1 'polypeptide(L)'
;GTYPLAVLANANNVPFYVAAPTSTIDLSLASGDEIPIEERPREEVTSVRSEPIAPIGVEAENPAFDVTPNEYVTAIITENGVARAPYTRTLRAVSTREVPVRG
;
A
#
# COMPACT_ATOMS: atom_id res chain seq x y z
N GLY A 1 0.29 6.42 5.75
CA GLY A 1 -0.76 7.39 5.36
C GLY A 1 -1.39 7.14 4.00
N THR A 2 -1.23 5.96 3.39
CA THR A 2 -1.77 5.66 2.06
C THR A 2 -3.26 5.38 2.13
N TYR A 3 -3.69 4.63 3.14
CA TYR A 3 -5.10 4.29 3.36
C TYR A 3 -6.02 5.53 3.46
N PRO A 4 -5.73 6.57 4.29
CA PRO A 4 -6.54 7.78 4.31
C PRO A 4 -6.64 8.49 2.95
N LEU A 5 -5.57 8.50 2.16
CA LEU A 5 -5.60 9.07 0.80
C LEU A 5 -6.52 8.28 -0.13
N ALA A 6 -6.49 6.95 -0.04
CA ALA A 6 -7.35 6.08 -0.83
C ALA A 6 -8.84 6.24 -0.46
N VAL A 7 -9.15 6.37 0.84
CA VAL A 7 -10.50 6.68 1.34
C VAL A 7 -10.98 8.03 0.81
N LEU A 8 -10.15 9.07 0.88
CA LEU A 8 -10.48 10.40 0.38
C LEU A 8 -10.69 10.41 -1.14
N ALA A 9 -9.84 9.69 -1.89
CA ALA A 9 -9.97 9.56 -3.33
C ALA A 9 -11.32 8.92 -3.71
N ASN A 10 -11.67 7.81 -3.05
CA ASN A 10 -12.95 7.13 -3.27
C ASN A 10 -14.14 8.03 -2.91
N ALA A 11 -14.09 8.73 -1.76
CA ALA A 11 -15.14 9.66 -1.34
C ALA A 11 -15.36 10.82 -2.33
N ASN A 12 -14.35 11.18 -3.12
CA ASN A 12 -14.40 12.25 -4.11
C ASN A 12 -14.44 11.74 -5.57
N ASN A 13 -14.67 10.45 -5.78
CA ASN A 13 -14.70 9.81 -7.12
C ASN A 13 -13.42 10.05 -7.94
N VAL A 14 -12.26 10.12 -7.27
CA VAL A 14 -10.94 10.22 -7.90
C VAL A 14 -10.35 8.81 -8.00
N PRO A 15 -9.90 8.37 -9.20
CA PRO A 15 -9.30 7.05 -9.33
C PRO A 15 -7.95 6.99 -8.61
N PHE A 16 -7.77 5.96 -7.79
CA PHE A 16 -6.55 5.72 -7.01
C PHE A 16 -5.76 4.55 -7.59
N TYR A 17 -4.51 4.79 -8.00
CA TYR A 17 -3.67 3.79 -8.65
C TYR A 17 -2.45 3.46 -7.78
N VAL A 18 -2.11 2.18 -7.72
CA VAL A 18 -0.85 1.71 -7.12
C VAL A 18 0.08 1.31 -8.25
N ALA A 19 1.30 1.83 -8.25
CA ALA A 19 2.36 1.42 -9.17
C ALA A 19 3.42 0.66 -8.39
N ALA A 20 3.61 -0.62 -8.69
CA ALA A 20 4.55 -1.47 -7.97
C ALA A 20 5.05 -2.61 -8.87
N PRO A 21 6.34 -2.99 -8.80
CA PRO A 21 6.84 -4.08 -9.61
C PRO A 21 6.29 -5.43 -9.14
N THR A 22 6.25 -6.43 -10.01
CA THR A 22 5.70 -7.74 -9.66
C THR A 22 6.41 -8.44 -8.50
N SER A 23 7.68 -8.09 -8.25
CA SER A 23 8.47 -8.55 -7.10
C SER A 23 7.93 -8.10 -5.73
N THR A 24 7.04 -7.10 -5.70
CA THR A 24 6.39 -6.62 -4.46
C THR A 24 5.05 -7.32 -4.18
N ILE A 25 4.57 -8.15 -5.10
CA ILE A 25 3.31 -8.87 -4.95
C ILE A 25 3.58 -10.19 -4.24
N ASP A 26 3.07 -10.32 -3.01
CA ASP A 26 3.05 -11.58 -2.30
C ASP A 26 1.75 -12.35 -2.60
N LEU A 27 1.85 -13.42 -3.39
CA LEU A 27 0.72 -14.30 -3.73
C LEU A 27 0.50 -15.42 -2.71
N SER A 28 1.31 -15.51 -1.67
CA SER A 28 1.16 -16.50 -0.59
C SER A 28 0.15 -16.06 0.47
N LEU A 29 -0.04 -14.75 0.65
CA LEU A 29 -1.02 -14.17 1.56
C LEU A 29 -2.41 -14.13 0.91
N ALA A 30 -3.45 -14.40 1.71
CA ALA A 30 -4.83 -14.31 1.27
C ALA A 30 -5.38 -12.88 1.38
N SER A 31 -4.86 -12.09 2.32
CA SER A 31 -5.34 -10.74 2.60
C SER A 31 -4.25 -9.80 3.13
N GLY A 32 -4.54 -8.50 3.13
CA GLY A 32 -3.67 -7.50 3.74
C GLY A 32 -3.60 -7.58 5.27
N ASP A 33 -4.55 -8.25 5.93
CA ASP A 33 -4.57 -8.42 7.39
C ASP A 33 -3.42 -9.31 7.88
N GLU A 34 -2.80 -10.08 6.99
CA GLU A 34 -1.65 -10.92 7.27
C GLU A 34 -0.31 -10.18 7.15
N ILE A 35 -0.32 -8.93 6.66
CA ILE A 35 0.89 -8.12 6.52
C ILE A 35 1.27 -7.55 7.89
N PRO A 36 2.44 -7.91 8.45
CA PRO A 36 2.89 -7.34 9.72
C PRO A 36 3.19 -5.85 9.55
N ILE A 37 2.71 -5.03 10.48
CA ILE A 37 2.99 -3.59 10.52
C ILE A 37 4.25 -3.36 11.34
N GLU A 38 5.26 -2.75 10.73
CA GLU A 38 6.49 -2.32 11.39
C GLU A 38 6.19 -1.12 12.30
N GLU A 39 6.49 -1.25 13.59
CA GLU A 39 6.53 -0.14 14.54
C GLU A 39 7.95 0.43 14.60
N ARG A 40 8.07 1.74 14.39
CA ARG A 40 9.35 2.44 14.36
C ARG A 40 9.61 3.24 15.64
N PRO A 41 10.86 3.66 15.90
CA PRO A 41 11.17 4.45 17.09
C PRO A 41 10.31 5.71 17.16
N ARG A 42 9.78 6.00 18.36
CA ARG A 42 8.95 7.18 18.63
C ARG A 42 9.67 8.50 18.35
N GLU A 43 11.01 8.48 18.38
CA GLU A 43 11.86 9.64 18.13
C GLU A 43 11.67 10.20 16.71
N GLU A 44 11.23 9.39 15.74
CA GLU A 44 10.89 9.87 14.39
C GLU A 44 9.61 10.74 14.37
N VAL A 45 8.77 10.64 15.41
CA VAL A 45 7.57 11.46 15.61
C VAL A 45 7.84 12.62 16.56
N THR A 46 8.58 12.39 17.64
CA THR A 46 8.83 13.42 18.68
C THR A 46 9.98 14.37 18.34
N SER A 47 10.78 14.06 17.32
CA SER A 47 11.95 14.83 16.92
C SER A 47 12.06 14.95 15.40
N VAL A 48 12.56 16.09 14.92
CA VAL A 48 12.84 16.33 13.49
C VAL A 48 14.29 16.74 13.34
N ARG A 49 15.05 16.00 12.50
CA ARG A 49 16.51 16.20 12.36
C ARG A 49 17.25 16.17 13.70
N SER A 50 16.83 15.26 14.58
CA SER A 50 17.31 15.11 15.95
C SER A 50 16.98 16.26 16.92
N GLU A 51 16.23 17.27 16.49
CA GLU A 51 15.74 18.34 17.36
C GLU A 51 14.36 17.98 17.92
N PRO A 52 14.15 17.99 19.26
CA PRO A 52 12.86 17.68 19.86
C PRO A 52 11.77 18.70 19.46
N ILE A 53 10.61 18.20 19.07
CA ILE A 53 9.42 19.01 18.72
C ILE A 53 8.21 18.72 19.60
N ALA A 54 8.30 17.72 20.48
CA ALA A 54 7.24 17.32 21.41
C ALA A 54 7.72 17.42 22.87
N PRO A 55 6.79 17.47 23.85
CA PRO A 55 7.16 17.46 25.27
C PRO A 55 8.04 16.26 25.65
N ILE A 56 8.99 16.49 26.55
CA ILE A 56 9.89 15.44 27.03
C ILE A 56 9.09 14.33 27.71
N GLY A 57 9.35 13.08 27.33
CA GLY A 57 8.74 11.89 27.92
C GLY A 57 7.33 11.57 27.42
N VAL A 58 6.85 12.25 26.38
CA VAL A 58 5.58 11.88 25.73
C VAL A 58 5.74 10.56 24.96
N GLU A 59 4.71 9.72 24.99
CA GLU A 59 4.63 8.53 24.15
C GLU A 59 4.11 8.87 22.76
N ALA A 60 4.48 8.08 21.75
CA ALA A 60 3.98 8.22 20.39
C ALA A 60 3.84 6.86 19.71
N GLU A 61 2.76 6.70 18.95
CA GLU A 61 2.58 5.60 18.00
C GLU A 61 3.30 5.94 16.69
N ASN A 62 4.02 4.98 16.12
CA ASN A 62 4.73 5.20 14.86
C ASN A 62 4.69 3.96 13.93
N PRO A 63 3.50 3.55 13.47
CA PRO A 63 3.38 2.52 12.45
C PRO A 63 3.96 3.05 11.13
N ALA A 64 4.96 2.34 10.60
CA ALA A 64 5.65 2.73 9.37
C ALA A 64 4.76 2.63 8.13
N PHE A 65 3.76 1.75 8.17
CA PHE A 65 2.89 1.42 7.05
C PHE A 65 1.42 1.31 7.49
N ASP A 66 0.53 1.44 6.51
CA ASP A 66 -0.88 1.07 6.64
C ASP A 66 -1.27 0.14 5.48
N VAL A 67 -2.37 -0.58 5.66
CA VAL A 67 -2.94 -1.46 4.63
C VAL A 67 -4.12 -0.75 3.98
N THR A 68 -4.10 -0.65 2.66
CA THR A 68 -5.22 -0.12 1.87
C THR A 68 -6.05 -1.25 1.30
N PRO A 69 -7.33 -1.41 1.70
CA PRO A 69 -8.23 -2.40 1.11
C PRO A 69 -8.37 -2.23 -0.41
N ASN A 70 -8.49 -3.36 -1.12
CA ASN A 70 -8.48 -3.35 -2.59
C ASN A 70 -9.68 -2.64 -3.22
N GLU A 71 -10.77 -2.45 -2.47
CA GLU A 71 -11.97 -1.71 -2.90
C GLU A 71 -11.70 -0.23 -3.15
N TYR A 72 -10.65 0.33 -2.51
CA TYR A 72 -10.23 1.71 -2.73
C TYR A 72 -9.22 1.84 -3.89
N VAL A 73 -8.76 0.74 -4.48
CA VAL A 73 -7.75 0.75 -5.55
C VAL A 73 -8.42 0.54 -6.90
N THR A 74 -8.18 1.46 -7.84
CA THR A 74 -8.73 1.40 -9.21
C THR A 74 -7.98 0.40 -10.09
N ALA A 75 -6.64 0.37 -9.99
CA ALA A 75 -5.78 -0.63 -10.63
C ALA A 75 -4.39 -0.67 -9.99
N ILE A 76 -3.71 -1.81 -10.16
CA ILE A 76 -2.29 -1.98 -9.82
C ILE A 76 -1.51 -2.08 -11.12
N ILE A 77 -0.55 -1.18 -11.32
CA ILE A 77 0.27 -1.07 -12.53
C ILE A 77 1.63 -1.70 -12.24
N THR A 78 2.02 -2.67 -13.07
CA THR A 78 3.29 -3.39 -12.97
C THR A 78 4.05 -3.32 -14.30
N GLU A 79 5.29 -3.80 -14.31
CA GLU A 79 6.10 -3.95 -15.52
C GLU A 79 5.55 -5.00 -16.51
N ASN A 80 4.65 -5.88 -16.07
CA ASN A 80 4.04 -6.93 -16.88
C ASN A 80 2.58 -6.63 -17.28
N GLY A 81 2.02 -5.48 -16.87
CA GLY A 81 0.68 -5.07 -17.24
C GLY A 81 -0.11 -4.41 -16.10
N VAL A 82 -1.43 -4.34 -16.25
CA VAL A 82 -2.32 -3.69 -15.29
C VAL A 82 -3.30 -4.70 -14.70
N ALA A 83 -3.28 -4.88 -13.38
CA ALA A 83 -4.22 -5.71 -12.64
C ALA A 83 -5.42 -4.87 -12.15
N ARG A 84 -6.63 -5.44 -12.23
CA ARG A 84 -7.91 -4.81 -11.85
C ARG A 84 -8.78 -5.81 -11.09
N ALA A 85 -9.74 -5.33 -10.31
CA ALA A 85 -10.70 -6.21 -9.65
C ALA A 85 -11.44 -7.12 -10.66
N PRO A 86 -11.69 -8.41 -10.33
CA PRO A 86 -11.27 -9.12 -9.12
C PRO A 86 -9.77 -9.47 -9.11
N TYR A 87 -9.06 -9.01 -8.08
CA TYR A 87 -7.59 -8.96 -8.07
C TYR A 87 -6.89 -10.33 -8.01
N THR A 88 -7.49 -11.35 -7.38
CA THR A 88 -6.86 -12.68 -7.23
C THR A 88 -6.40 -13.27 -8.57
N ARG A 89 -7.22 -13.14 -9.61
CA ARG A 89 -6.89 -13.65 -10.96
C ARG A 89 -5.90 -12.75 -11.67
N THR A 90 -6.14 -11.44 -11.66
CA THR A 90 -5.33 -10.50 -12.44
C THR A 90 -3.93 -10.33 -11.88
N LEU A 91 -3.77 -10.37 -10.55
CA LEU A 91 -2.46 -10.33 -9.89
C LEU A 91 -1.63 -11.56 -10.26
N ARG A 92 -2.23 -12.76 -10.23
CA ARG A 92 -1.57 -13.97 -10.70
C ARG A 92 -1.11 -13.84 -12.15
N ALA A 93 -1.98 -13.35 -13.05
CA ALA A 93 -1.66 -13.19 -14.47
C ALA A 93 -0.48 -12.24 -14.73
N VAL A 94 -0.43 -11.08 -14.05
CA VAL A 94 0.69 -10.13 -14.21
C VAL A 94 1.97 -10.64 -13.56
N SER A 95 1.89 -11.44 -12.48
CA SER A 95 3.08 -12.00 -11.81
C SER A 95 3.69 -13.20 -12.55
N THR A 96 2.93 -13.96 -13.35
CA THR A 96 3.44 -15.14 -14.09
C THR A 96 3.81 -14.86 -15.55
N ARG A 97 3.72 -13.59 -16.03
CA ARG A 97 3.84 -13.21 -17.45
C ARG A 97 2.81 -13.90 -18.38
N GLU A 98 1.69 -14.39 -17.84
CA GLU A 98 0.60 -14.98 -18.62
C GLU A 98 -0.42 -13.92 -19.08
N VAL A 99 0.05 -12.78 -19.58
CA VAL A 99 -0.83 -11.80 -20.22
C VAL A 99 -0.63 -11.90 -21.73
N PRO A 100 -1.64 -12.40 -22.49
CA PRO A 100 -1.59 -12.26 -23.93
C PRO A 100 -1.70 -10.77 -24.23
N VAL A 101 -0.69 -10.24 -24.92
CA VAL A 101 -0.77 -8.94 -25.57
C VAL A 101 -2.00 -8.98 -26.48
N ARG A 102 -3.08 -8.31 -26.10
CA ARG A 102 -4.21 -8.08 -27.00
C ARG A 102 -3.86 -6.87 -27.86
N GLY A 103 -4.01 -7.06 -29.18
CA GLY A 103 -3.74 -6.07 -30.22
C GLY A 103 -4.74 -4.93 -30.30
#